data_AF-A0A7X6ZA59-F1
#
_entry.id   AF-A0A7X6ZA59-F1
#
_cell.length_a   1.000
_cell.length_b   1.000
_cell.length_c   1.000
_cell.angle_alpha   90.00
_cell.angle_beta   90.00
_cell.angle_gamma   90.00
#
_symmetry.space_group_name_H-M   'P 1'
#
loop_
_entity.id
_entity.type
_entity.pdbx_description
1 polymer ?
#
loop_
_entity_poly.entity_id
_entity_poly.type
_entity_poly.pdbx_seq_one_letter_code
_entity_poly.pdbx_strand_id
1 'polypeptide(L)'
;RVALAALTAEAVAETELAGDPITAVLTHAPGNGAPIGGLKVQTEHAWFAARPSGTEDVMKVYAESFRGEDHLLLVQAAARELVARAVGAE
;
A
#
# COMPACT_ATOMS: atom_id res chain seq x y z
N ARG A 1 8.10 -9.17 9.09
CA ARG A 1 8.43 -7.76 9.47
C ARG A 1 9.43 -7.06 8.52
N VAL A 2 10.63 -7.61 8.30
CA VAL A 2 11.72 -6.94 7.55
C VAL A 2 11.38 -6.67 6.09
N ALA A 3 10.71 -7.62 5.42
CA ALA A 3 10.39 -7.50 3.99
C ALA A 3 9.54 -6.26 3.67
N LEU A 4 8.49 -5.98 4.47
CA LEU A 4 7.60 -4.83 4.25
C LEU A 4 8.32 -3.48 4.46
N ALA A 5 9.20 -3.39 5.46
CA ALA A 5 9.95 -2.16 5.74
C ALA A 5 11.06 -1.87 4.72
N ALA A 6 11.51 -2.90 3.99
CA ALA A 6 12.57 -2.82 2.99
C ALA A 6 12.03 -2.76 1.55
N LEU A 7 10.71 -2.66 1.36
CA LEU A 7 10.14 -2.55 0.02
C LEU A 7 10.66 -1.32 -0.71
N THR A 8 10.92 -1.50 -2.00
CA THR A 8 11.16 -0.42 -2.96
C THR A 8 9.93 -0.28 -3.86
N ALA A 9 9.81 0.84 -4.58
CA ALA A 9 8.64 1.09 -5.42
C ALA A 9 8.53 0.06 -6.57
N GLU A 10 9.67 -0.46 -7.02
CA GLU A 10 9.77 -1.45 -8.11
C GLU A 10 9.23 -2.83 -7.71
N ALA A 11 8.99 -3.08 -6.42
CA ALA A 11 8.35 -4.32 -5.96
C ALA A 11 6.84 -4.35 -6.25
N VAL A 12 6.25 -3.23 -6.68
CA VAL A 12 4.84 -3.14 -7.08
C VAL A 12 4.77 -3.18 -8.61
N ALA A 13 4.24 -4.27 -9.14
CA ALA A 13 4.10 -4.49 -10.58
C ALA A 13 2.71 -4.06 -11.11
N GLU A 14 1.75 -3.91 -10.21
CA GLU A 14 0.40 -3.50 -10.51
C GLU A 14 0.37 -2.08 -11.07
N THR A 15 -0.50 -1.88 -12.05
CA THR A 15 -0.76 -0.58 -12.67
C THR A 15 -2.08 0.03 -12.20
N GLU A 16 -2.89 -0.73 -11.45
CA GLU A 16 -4.21 -0.33 -10.99
C GLU A 16 -4.44 -0.75 -9.53
N LEU A 17 -5.31 -0.01 -8.84
CA LEU A 17 -5.81 -0.32 -7.51
C LEU A 17 -7.33 -0.17 -7.54
N ALA A 18 -8.05 -1.29 -7.32
CA ALA A 18 -9.51 -1.34 -7.37
C ALA A 18 -10.13 -0.79 -8.69
N GLY A 19 -9.43 -0.98 -9.81
CA GLY A 19 -9.87 -0.51 -11.14
C GLY A 19 -9.51 0.93 -11.47
N ASP A 20 -8.83 1.66 -10.56
CA ASP A 20 -8.29 2.98 -10.85
C ASP A 20 -6.77 2.91 -11.13
N PRO A 21 -6.25 3.65 -12.14
CA PRO A 21 -4.82 3.70 -12.41
C PRO A 21 -4.00 4.20 -11.22
N ILE A 22 -2.90 3.52 -10.93
CA ILE A 22 -1.95 3.93 -9.91
C ILE A 22 -1.20 5.18 -10.39
N THR A 23 -1.26 6.23 -9.58
CA THR A 23 -0.60 7.52 -9.85
C THR A 23 0.71 7.68 -9.08
N ALA A 24 0.87 6.95 -7.96
CA ALA A 24 2.10 6.95 -7.20
C ALA A 24 2.28 5.66 -6.38
N VAL A 25 3.54 5.22 -6.30
CA VAL A 25 4.02 4.19 -5.36
C VAL A 25 5.14 4.83 -4.54
N LEU A 26 4.95 4.91 -3.23
CA LEU A 26 5.80 5.67 -2.32
C LEU A 26 6.35 4.79 -1.20
N THR A 27 7.66 4.82 -1.02
CA THR A 27 8.37 4.22 0.13
C THR A 27 8.99 5.28 1.04
N HIS A 28 9.01 6.53 0.57
CA HIS A 28 9.48 7.72 1.28
C HIS A 28 8.40 8.80 1.25
N ALA A 29 8.32 9.60 2.32
CA ALA A 29 7.35 10.67 2.44
C ALA A 29 7.75 11.86 1.55
N PRO A 30 6.86 12.36 0.68
CA PRO A 30 7.21 13.41 -0.29
C PRO A 30 7.54 14.76 0.36
N GLY A 31 7.04 15.04 1.57
CA GLY A 31 7.25 16.32 2.25
C GLY A 31 8.65 16.49 2.86
N ASN A 32 9.34 15.40 3.22
CA ASN A 32 10.64 15.48 3.91
C ASN A 32 11.64 14.39 3.50
N GLY A 33 11.28 13.49 2.58
CA GLY A 33 12.14 12.40 2.11
C GLY A 33 12.39 11.31 3.16
N ALA A 34 11.75 11.33 4.33
CA ALA A 34 11.96 10.30 5.33
C ALA A 34 11.34 8.97 4.87
N PRO A 35 11.96 7.81 5.17
CA PRO A 35 11.38 6.51 4.84
C PRO A 35 10.07 6.31 5.60
N ILE A 36 9.05 5.79 4.91
CA ILE A 36 7.76 5.44 5.52
C ILE A 36 7.92 4.20 6.42
N GLY A 37 8.91 3.35 6.13
CA GLY A 37 9.07 2.03 6.75
C GLY A 37 7.93 1.10 6.33
N GLY A 38 7.60 1.12 5.04
CA GLY A 38 6.44 0.47 4.45
C GLY A 38 6.17 0.99 3.04
N LEU A 39 4.93 0.83 2.60
CA LEU A 39 4.48 1.18 1.25
C LEU A 39 3.25 2.08 1.33
N LYS A 40 3.15 3.05 0.42
CA LYS A 40 1.91 3.78 0.13
C LYS A 40 1.65 3.76 -1.37
N VAL A 41 0.44 3.43 -1.78
CA VAL A 41 -0.01 3.45 -3.18
C VAL A 41 -1.20 4.39 -3.31
N GLN A 42 -1.22 5.19 -4.38
CA GLN A 42 -2.24 6.20 -4.63
C GLN A 42 -2.82 6.06 -6.03
N THR A 43 -4.08 6.42 -6.15
CA THR A 43 -4.83 6.67 -7.39
C THR A 43 -5.44 8.07 -7.31
N GLU A 44 -6.25 8.45 -8.29
CA GLU A 44 -7.04 9.68 -8.22
C GLU A 44 -8.10 9.64 -7.09
N HIS A 45 -8.69 8.48 -6.81
CA HIS A 45 -9.88 8.38 -5.93
C HIS A 45 -9.69 7.52 -4.68
N ALA A 46 -8.52 6.93 -4.50
CA ALA A 46 -8.23 6.08 -3.37
C ALA A 46 -6.73 5.98 -3.10
N TRP A 47 -6.39 5.60 -1.88
CA TRP A 47 -5.04 5.24 -1.51
C TRP A 47 -5.05 4.18 -0.42
N PHE A 48 -3.94 3.45 -0.30
CA PHE A 48 -3.65 2.67 0.89
C PHE A 48 -2.19 2.86 1.34
N ALA A 49 -1.94 2.60 2.61
CA ALA A 49 -0.60 2.52 3.16
C ALA A 49 -0.47 1.27 4.05
N ALA A 50 0.61 0.52 3.87
CA ALA A 50 0.92 -0.69 4.62
C ALA A 50 2.22 -0.53 5.39
N ARG A 51 2.20 -0.83 6.70
CA ARG A 51 3.37 -0.76 7.59
C ARG A 51 3.40 -1.96 8.54
N PRO A 52 4.57 -2.49 8.90
CA PRO A 52 4.65 -3.52 9.93
C PRO A 52 4.24 -2.94 11.29
N SER A 53 3.56 -3.74 12.11
CA SER A 53 3.31 -3.38 13.50
C SER A 53 4.63 -3.33 14.28
N GLY A 54 4.76 -2.32 15.15
CA GLY A 54 5.95 -2.16 16.00
C GLY A 54 5.99 -3.15 17.16
N THR A 55 4.86 -3.75 17.52
CA THR A 55 4.70 -4.62 18.70
C THR A 55 4.46 -6.07 18.30
N GLU A 56 3.51 -6.30 17.39
CA GLU A 56 3.02 -7.63 17.02
C GLU A 56 3.52 -8.07 15.65
N ASP A 57 3.51 -9.38 15.37
CA ASP A 57 3.90 -9.88 14.05
C ASP A 57 2.73 -9.83 13.06
N VAL A 58 2.26 -8.61 12.83
CA VAL A 58 1.15 -8.28 11.92
C VAL A 58 1.51 -7.04 11.11
N MET A 59 0.85 -6.85 9.97
CA MET A 59 0.90 -5.61 9.22
C MET A 59 -0.37 -4.80 9.43
N LYS A 60 -0.25 -3.47 9.39
CA LYS A 60 -1.38 -2.54 9.44
C LYS A 60 -1.58 -1.94 8.06
N VAL A 61 -2.80 -2.04 7.54
CA VAL A 61 -3.23 -1.40 6.30
C VAL A 61 -4.19 -0.27 6.66
N TYR A 62 -3.85 0.93 6.21
CA TYR A 62 -4.72 2.10 6.22
C TYR A 62 -5.20 2.31 4.79
N ALA A 63 -6.49 2.55 4.59
CA ALA A 63 -7.05 2.78 3.27
C ALA A 63 -8.14 3.84 3.35
N GLU A 64 -8.29 4.58 2.25
CA GLU A 64 -9.34 5.58 2.08
C GLU A 64 -9.82 5.55 0.64
N SER A 65 -11.11 5.82 0.45
CA SER A 65 -11.68 6.05 -0.86
C SER A 65 -12.65 7.23 -0.87
N PHE A 66 -12.57 8.01 -1.94
CA PHE A 66 -13.47 9.12 -2.25
C PHE A 66 -14.73 8.67 -3.02
N ARG A 67 -14.87 7.37 -3.33
CA ARG A 67 -16.03 6.78 -4.03
C ARG A 67 -17.00 6.04 -3.10
N GLY A 68 -16.77 6.09 -1.79
CA GLY A 68 -17.64 5.48 -0.78
C GLY A 68 -17.19 4.11 -0.30
N GLU A 69 -18.02 3.48 0.53
CA GLU A 69 -17.68 2.29 1.31
C GLU A 69 -17.46 1.04 0.45
N ASP A 70 -18.32 0.80 -0.56
CA ASP A 70 -18.15 -0.34 -1.46
C ASP A 70 -16.80 -0.32 -2.19
N HIS A 71 -16.39 0.87 -2.66
CA HIS A 71 -15.09 1.03 -3.28
C HIS A 71 -13.95 0.90 -2.27
N LEU A 72 -14.13 1.39 -1.03
CA LEU A 72 -13.14 1.19 0.04
C LEU A 72 -12.92 -0.31 0.33
N LEU A 73 -13.95 -1.15 0.31
CA LEU A 73 -13.82 -2.60 0.49
C LEU A 73 -12.96 -3.22 -0.63
N LEU A 74 -13.17 -2.80 -1.89
CA LEU A 74 -12.35 -3.23 -3.02
C LEU A 74 -10.89 -2.78 -2.86
N VAL A 75 -10.66 -1.52 -2.44
CA VAL A 75 -9.32 -0.99 -2.18
C VAL A 75 -8.62 -1.78 -1.08
N GLN A 76 -9.31 -2.12 0.01
CA GLN A 76 -8.74 -2.91 1.10
C GLN A 76 -8.38 -4.34 0.67
N ALA A 77 -9.21 -4.98 -0.15
CA ALA A 77 -8.92 -6.30 -0.70
C ALA A 77 -7.70 -6.25 -1.63
N ALA A 78 -7.70 -5.34 -2.60
CA ALA A 78 -6.59 -5.14 -3.54
C ALA A 78 -5.28 -4.78 -2.81
N ALA A 79 -5.33 -3.95 -1.76
CA ALA A 79 -4.17 -3.61 -0.96
C ALA A 79 -3.55 -4.82 -0.27
N ARG A 80 -4.36 -5.73 0.29
CA ARG A 80 -3.86 -6.95 0.94
C ARG A 80 -3.14 -7.85 -0.06
N GLU A 81 -3.75 -8.07 -1.22
CA GLU A 81 -3.18 -8.90 -2.27
C GLU A 81 -1.88 -8.31 -2.83
N LEU A 82 -1.88 -7.00 -3.13
CA LEU A 82 -0.71 -6.30 -3.65
C LEU A 82 0.45 -6.37 -2.66
N VAL A 83 0.19 -6.14 -1.37
CA VAL A 83 1.24 -6.24 -0.35
C VAL A 83 1.75 -7.67 -0.22
N ALA A 84 0.88 -8.69 -0.26
CA ALA A 84 1.29 -10.09 -0.20
C ALA A 84 2.26 -10.44 -1.36
N ARG A 85 1.89 -10.04 -2.59
CA ARG A 85 2.75 -10.21 -3.77
C ARG A 85 4.08 -9.45 -3.64
N ALA A 86 4.03 -8.19 -3.22
CA ALA A 86 5.23 -7.36 -3.09
C ALA A 86 6.23 -7.90 -2.05
N VAL A 87 5.75 -8.54 -0.97
CA VAL A 87 6.62 -9.15 0.05
C VAL A 87 7.00 -10.61 -0.25
N GLY A 88 6.53 -11.17 -1.38
CA GLY A 88 6.80 -12.56 -1.77
C GLY A 88 6.12 -13.60 -0.89
N ALA A 89 4.99 -13.25 -0.25
CA ALA A 89 4.14 -14.21 0.42
C ALA A 89 3.11 -14.75 -0.59
N GLU A 90 3.23 -16.03 -0.95
CA GLU A 90 2.22 -16.75 -1.75
C GLU A 90 0.88 -16.88 -1.02
#